data_AF-A0AAW6SUK0-F1
#
_entry.id   AF-A0AAW6SUK0-F1
#
_cell.length_a   1.000
_cell.length_b   1.000
_cell.length_c   1.000
_cell.angle_alpha   90.00
_cell.angle_beta   90.00
_cell.angle_gamma   90.00
#
_symmetry.space_group_name_H-M   'P 1'
#
loop_
_entity.id
_entity.type
_entity.pdbx_description
1 polymer ?
#
loop_
_entity_poly.entity_id
_entity_poly.type
_entity_poly.pdbx_seq_one_letter_code
_entity_poly.pdbx_strand_id
1 'polypeptide(L)'
;MEGFFKHKYETFPFEIFSFSHTMMIIVTFIGILFIFLGRSFLKKHNRIVRISFFTILFLLEFLYHIWLYSGGVWDISFALPLQLCSISLILCLIMLLTKSQVVFQIVYFMGISGALMAIITPELFLGYPHFRFFQFFITHILIIWTCIYYVIVHQYIPTTKGLVSSFFFLNGCAAIAYFSNIITRGNYMFLSYKPINGSLLDYFGPYPYYILSLEAAALILFILLLLPFKLKKKRYL
;
A
#
# COMPACT_ATOMS: atom_id res chain seq x y z
N MET A 1 -1.61 -13.83 -30.17
CA MET A 1 -0.64 -13.74 -29.07
C MET A 1 -1.10 -12.69 -28.06
N GLU A 2 -1.77 -13.18 -27.02
CA GLU A 2 -2.03 -12.46 -25.77
C GLU A 2 -0.67 -12.09 -25.17
N GLY A 3 -0.52 -10.85 -24.69
CA GLY A 3 0.79 -10.29 -24.35
C GLY A 3 0.84 -9.82 -22.92
N PHE A 4 1.96 -10.09 -22.23
CA PHE A 4 2.25 -9.70 -20.85
C PHE A 4 2.04 -8.20 -20.53
N PHE A 5 2.12 -7.32 -21.54
CA PHE A 5 1.96 -5.86 -21.43
C PHE A 5 0.69 -5.30 -22.09
N LYS A 6 -0.20 -6.14 -22.66
CA LYS A 6 -1.36 -5.64 -23.45
C LYS A 6 -2.57 -5.32 -22.59
N HIS A 7 -3.35 -4.32 -23.00
CA HIS A 7 -4.55 -3.84 -22.29
C HIS A 7 -5.81 -4.66 -22.64
N LYS A 8 -5.71 -5.99 -22.59
CA LYS A 8 -6.86 -6.89 -22.79
C LYS A 8 -7.26 -7.49 -21.45
N TYR A 9 -8.21 -6.84 -20.77
CA TYR A 9 -8.63 -7.20 -19.41
C TYR A 9 -9.25 -8.61 -19.31
N GLU A 10 -9.75 -9.14 -20.43
CA GLU A 10 -10.37 -10.48 -20.48
C GLU A 10 -9.36 -11.63 -20.66
N THR A 11 -8.13 -11.36 -21.11
CA THR A 11 -7.16 -12.44 -21.43
C THR A 11 -6.53 -13.06 -20.19
N PHE A 12 -6.49 -12.32 -19.09
CA PHE A 12 -5.94 -12.78 -17.82
C PHE A 12 -6.83 -12.27 -16.68
N PRO A 13 -8.01 -12.86 -16.44
CA PRO A 13 -8.88 -12.42 -15.36
C PRO A 13 -8.20 -12.69 -14.01
N PHE A 14 -8.27 -11.72 -13.11
CA PHE A 14 -7.83 -11.91 -11.74
C PHE A 14 -8.94 -12.55 -10.89
N GLU A 15 -8.56 -13.56 -10.09
CA GLU A 15 -9.46 -14.24 -9.18
C GLU A 15 -8.91 -14.20 -7.74
N ILE A 16 -9.73 -13.72 -6.80
CA ILE A 16 -9.41 -13.68 -5.38
C ILE A 16 -9.28 -15.11 -4.84
N PHE A 17 -8.20 -15.36 -4.10
CA PHE A 17 -7.80 -16.66 -3.51
C PHE A 17 -7.48 -17.75 -4.53
N SER A 18 -7.26 -17.41 -5.80
CA SER A 18 -6.57 -18.28 -6.75
C SER A 18 -5.17 -18.68 -6.26
N PHE A 19 -4.57 -19.69 -6.89
CA PHE A 19 -3.22 -20.15 -6.55
C PHE A 19 -2.20 -19.00 -6.60
N SER A 20 -2.22 -18.19 -7.67
CA SER A 20 -1.30 -17.07 -7.85
C SER A 20 -1.50 -15.99 -6.77
N HIS A 21 -2.74 -15.65 -6.43
CA HIS A 21 -3.05 -14.73 -5.33
C HIS A 21 -2.49 -15.23 -3.99
N THR A 22 -2.78 -16.50 -3.67
CA THR A 22 -2.35 -17.14 -2.42
C THR A 22 -0.83 -17.17 -2.31
N MET A 23 -0.12 -17.41 -3.42
CA MET A 23 1.34 -17.33 -3.43
C MET A 23 1.85 -15.93 -3.08
N MET A 24 1.22 -14.85 -3.57
CA MET A 24 1.64 -13.49 -3.21
C MET A 24 1.42 -13.18 -1.73
N ILE A 25 0.34 -13.68 -1.13
CA ILE A 25 0.10 -13.59 0.32
C ILE A 25 1.22 -14.32 1.08
N ILE A 26 1.54 -15.56 0.68
CA ILE A 26 2.61 -16.35 1.31
C ILE A 26 3.96 -15.63 1.20
N VAL A 27 4.31 -15.10 0.02
CA VAL A 27 5.54 -14.31 -0.20
C VAL A 27 5.62 -13.15 0.78
N THR A 28 4.51 -12.44 1.01
CA THR A 28 4.45 -11.32 1.97
C THR A 28 4.95 -11.73 3.36
N PHE A 29 4.44 -12.85 3.90
CA PHE A 29 4.82 -13.34 5.23
C PHE A 29 6.23 -13.96 5.26
N ILE A 30 6.63 -14.68 4.21
CA ILE A 30 7.99 -15.21 4.09
C ILE A 30 9.02 -14.08 4.13
N GLY A 31 8.78 -12.97 3.42
CA GLY A 31 9.68 -11.83 3.44
C GLY A 31 9.75 -11.14 4.80
N ILE A 32 8.63 -11.03 5.53
CA ILE A 32 8.64 -10.53 6.92
C ILE A 32 9.51 -11.44 7.81
N LEU A 33 9.37 -12.76 7.68
CA LEU A 33 10.21 -13.72 8.41
C LEU A 33 11.69 -13.57 8.04
N PHE A 34 12.00 -13.39 6.75
CA PHE A 34 13.36 -13.18 6.27
C PHE A 34 13.99 -11.89 6.83
N ILE A 35 13.22 -10.80 6.90
CA ILE A 35 13.65 -9.54 7.51
C ILE A 35 13.92 -9.74 9.00
N PHE A 36 13.06 -10.48 9.70
CA PHE A 36 13.21 -10.76 11.12
C PHE A 36 14.45 -11.59 11.45
N LEU A 37 14.63 -12.73 10.77
CA LEU A 37 15.76 -13.64 10.96
C LEU A 37 17.08 -13.04 10.45
N GLY A 38 17.03 -12.35 9.31
CA GLY A 38 18.18 -11.73 8.65
C GLY A 38 18.58 -10.35 9.17
N ARG A 39 17.95 -9.85 10.24
CA ARG A 39 18.09 -8.45 10.70
C ARG A 39 19.54 -7.97 10.86
N SER A 40 20.44 -8.82 11.36
CA SER A 40 21.86 -8.47 11.55
C SER A 40 22.59 -8.30 10.22
N PHE A 41 22.34 -9.19 9.26
CA PHE A 41 22.89 -9.11 7.91
C PHE A 41 22.35 -7.88 7.16
N LEU A 42 21.04 -7.65 7.27
CA LEU A 42 20.37 -6.51 6.65
C LEU A 42 20.82 -5.17 7.24
N LYS A 43 21.15 -5.12 8.53
CA LYS A 43 21.76 -3.94 9.18
C LYS A 43 23.13 -3.63 8.60
N LYS A 44 23.98 -4.66 8.40
CA LYS A 44 25.30 -4.52 7.77
C LYS A 44 25.21 -3.98 6.33
N HIS A 45 24.21 -4.42 5.57
CA HIS A 45 24.01 -4.04 4.17
C HIS A 45 22.93 -2.96 3.98
N ASN A 46 22.67 -2.16 5.01
CA ASN A 46 21.56 -1.19 5.04
C ASN A 46 21.48 -0.28 3.80
N ARG A 47 22.61 0.27 3.35
CA ARG A 47 22.62 1.15 2.17
C ARG A 47 22.12 0.42 0.92
N ILE A 48 22.56 -0.81 0.70
CA ILE A 48 22.16 -1.62 -0.46
C ILE A 48 20.67 -1.93 -0.38
N VAL A 49 20.19 -2.42 0.76
CA VAL A 49 18.77 -2.74 0.96
C VAL A 49 17.87 -1.53 0.68
N ARG A 50 18.22 -0.36 1.24
CA ARG A 50 17.45 0.88 1.04
C ARG A 50 17.43 1.32 -0.43
N ILE A 51 18.59 1.29 -1.10
CA ILE A 51 18.67 1.65 -2.52
C ILE A 51 17.89 0.65 -3.37
N SER A 52 17.98 -0.65 -3.10
CA SER A 52 17.22 -1.67 -3.82
C SER A 52 15.72 -1.47 -3.66
N PHE A 53 15.21 -1.28 -2.44
CA PHE A 53 13.78 -1.02 -2.21
C PHE A 53 13.33 0.27 -2.90
N PHE A 54 14.12 1.34 -2.82
CA PHE A 54 13.83 2.61 -3.49
C PHE A 54 13.74 2.42 -5.00
N THR A 55 14.77 1.82 -5.61
CA THR A 55 14.83 1.62 -7.05
C THR A 55 13.69 0.74 -7.54
N ILE A 56 13.37 -0.35 -6.84
CA ILE A 56 12.27 -1.22 -7.27
C ILE A 56 10.93 -0.50 -7.16
N LEU A 57 10.62 0.16 -6.04
CA LEU A 57 9.37 0.92 -5.89
C LEU A 57 9.24 2.02 -6.96
N PHE A 58 10.31 2.79 -7.19
CA PHE A 58 10.33 3.84 -8.20
C PHE A 58 10.12 3.28 -9.60
N LEU A 59 10.82 2.21 -9.97
CA LEU A 59 10.69 1.58 -11.28
C LEU A 59 9.29 0.99 -11.48
N LEU A 60 8.69 0.37 -10.47
CA LEU A 60 7.33 -0.18 -10.58
C LEU A 60 6.29 0.91 -10.82
N GLU A 61 6.38 2.04 -10.12
CA GLU A 61 5.48 3.19 -10.34
C GLU A 61 5.71 3.81 -11.71
N PHE A 62 6.98 4.00 -12.10
CA PHE A 62 7.34 4.55 -13.40
C PHE A 62 6.85 3.67 -14.56
N LEU A 63 7.07 2.35 -14.47
CA LEU A 63 6.61 1.39 -15.46
C LEU A 63 5.08 1.30 -15.50
N TYR A 64 4.40 1.49 -14.36
CA TYR A 64 2.94 1.57 -14.34
C TYR A 64 2.41 2.75 -15.17
N HIS A 65 3.01 3.95 -15.03
CA HIS A 65 2.62 5.09 -15.84
C HIS A 65 2.98 4.93 -17.32
N ILE A 66 4.14 4.34 -17.64
CA ILE A 66 4.49 3.97 -19.03
C ILE A 66 3.45 3.02 -19.59
N TRP A 67 3.04 2.01 -18.82
CA TRP A 67 2.04 1.05 -19.25
C TRP A 67 0.72 1.74 -19.57
N LEU A 68 0.20 2.57 -18.65
CA LEU A 68 -1.02 3.36 -18.88
C LEU A 68 -0.92 4.24 -20.14
N TYR A 69 0.19 4.95 -20.31
CA TYR A 69 0.41 5.83 -21.45
C TYR A 69 0.49 5.05 -22.76
N SER A 70 1.24 3.95 -22.80
CA SER A 70 1.38 3.09 -23.99
C SER A 70 0.07 2.40 -24.39
N GLY A 71 -0.83 2.19 -23.44
CA GLY A 71 -2.18 1.68 -23.69
C GLY A 71 -3.18 2.71 -24.19
N GLY A 72 -2.83 4.01 -24.19
CA GLY A 72 -3.78 5.09 -24.45
C GLY A 72 -4.88 5.21 -23.37
N VAL A 73 -4.63 4.66 -22.17
CA VAL A 73 -5.58 4.63 -21.05
C VAL A 73 -5.12 5.53 -19.89
N TRP A 74 -4.11 6.37 -20.09
CA TRP A 74 -3.72 7.33 -19.07
C TRP A 74 -4.81 8.41 -18.98
N ASP A 75 -5.45 8.53 -17.83
CA ASP A 75 -6.53 9.49 -17.61
C ASP A 75 -6.39 10.17 -16.24
N ILE A 76 -6.62 11.47 -16.19
CA ILE A 76 -6.47 12.30 -14.99
C ILE A 76 -7.49 11.97 -13.89
N SER A 77 -8.53 11.20 -14.18
CA SER A 77 -9.53 10.73 -13.22
C SER A 77 -9.02 9.59 -12.31
N PHE A 78 -7.93 8.90 -12.69
CA PHE A 78 -7.35 7.82 -11.88
C PHE A 78 -5.81 7.73 -11.91
N ALA A 79 -5.12 8.43 -12.82
CA ALA A 79 -3.67 8.31 -12.98
C ALA A 79 -2.85 9.22 -12.05
N LEU A 80 -3.42 10.29 -11.46
CA LEU A 80 -2.70 11.08 -10.45
C LEU A 80 -2.37 10.23 -9.21
N PRO A 81 -1.25 10.51 -8.51
CA PRO A 81 -0.80 9.75 -7.35
C PRO A 81 -1.60 10.12 -6.08
N LEU A 82 -2.92 10.16 -6.20
CA LEU A 82 -3.86 10.50 -5.13
C LEU A 82 -4.52 9.26 -4.52
N GLN A 83 -4.22 8.07 -5.04
CA GLN A 83 -4.57 6.82 -4.39
C GLN A 83 -3.74 6.63 -3.11
N LEU A 84 -4.33 5.99 -2.10
CA LEU A 84 -3.68 5.75 -0.82
C LEU A 84 -2.36 4.99 -0.96
N CYS A 85 -2.31 4.02 -1.87
CA CYS A 85 -1.11 3.24 -2.17
C CYS A 85 -0.02 4.09 -2.87
N SER A 86 -0.38 4.95 -3.82
CA SER A 86 0.56 5.88 -4.49
C SER A 86 1.15 6.87 -3.50
N ILE A 87 0.33 7.45 -2.61
CA ILE A 87 0.80 8.32 -1.53
C ILE A 87 1.76 7.56 -0.61
N SER A 88 1.39 6.33 -0.21
CA SER A 88 2.23 5.47 0.63
C SER A 88 3.55 5.11 -0.03
N LEU A 89 3.54 4.84 -1.35
CA LEU A 89 4.74 4.58 -2.15
C LEU A 89 5.67 5.79 -2.13
N ILE A 90 5.15 7.00 -2.40
CA ILE A 90 5.95 8.24 -2.39
C ILE A 90 6.54 8.47 -0.99
N LEU A 91 5.76 8.28 0.07
CA LEU A 91 6.26 8.38 1.44
C LEU A 91 7.33 7.32 1.75
N CYS A 92 7.18 6.10 1.24
CA CYS A 92 8.23 5.07 1.31
C CYS A 92 9.50 5.52 0.61
N LEU A 93 9.43 6.09 -0.59
CA LEU A 93 10.59 6.63 -1.31
C LEU A 93 11.29 7.74 -0.51
N ILE A 94 10.51 8.70 0.01
CA ILE A 94 11.03 9.79 0.86
C ILE A 94 11.69 9.22 2.11
N MET A 95 11.06 8.26 2.79
CA MET A 95 11.62 7.61 3.97
C MET A 95 12.89 6.83 3.64
N LEU A 96 12.90 6.10 2.52
CA LEU A 96 14.05 5.34 2.03
C LEU A 96 15.23 6.23 1.64
N LEU A 97 15.03 7.51 1.34
CA LEU A 97 16.11 8.49 1.14
C LEU A 97 16.54 9.18 2.43
N THR A 98 15.56 9.72 3.17
CA THR A 98 15.79 10.64 4.29
C THR A 98 15.97 9.95 5.64
N LYS A 99 15.46 8.73 5.81
CA LYS A 99 15.31 8.04 7.11
C LYS A 99 14.50 8.87 8.12
N SER A 100 13.57 9.70 7.66
CA SER A 100 12.78 10.54 8.54
C SER A 100 11.86 9.70 9.43
N GLN A 101 11.99 9.84 10.75
CA GLN A 101 11.09 9.20 11.70
C GLN A 101 9.66 9.74 11.61
N VAL A 102 9.48 11.00 11.22
CA VAL A 102 8.15 11.60 11.02
C VAL A 102 7.43 10.91 9.87
N VAL A 103 8.11 10.78 8.73
CA VAL A 103 7.56 10.06 7.56
C VAL A 103 7.30 8.60 7.89
N PHE A 104 8.19 7.97 8.66
CA PHE A 104 7.97 6.61 9.16
C PHE A 104 6.66 6.47 9.94
N GLN A 105 6.36 7.36 10.89
CA GLN A 105 5.09 7.25 11.64
C GLN A 105 3.90 7.28 10.69
N ILE A 106 3.90 8.18 9.70
CA ILE A 106 2.83 8.31 8.71
C ILE A 106 2.67 7.02 7.90
N VAL A 107 3.72 6.60 7.21
CA VAL A 107 3.67 5.45 6.29
C VAL A 107 3.53 4.11 7.01
N TYR A 108 4.02 3.99 8.26
CA TYR A 108 3.85 2.79 9.06
C TYR A 108 2.37 2.49 9.32
N PHE A 109 1.61 3.50 9.76
CA PHE A 109 0.19 3.31 10.04
C PHE A 109 -0.61 3.25 8.75
N MET A 110 -0.54 4.29 7.91
CA MET A 110 -1.34 4.39 6.68
C MET A 110 -0.95 3.32 5.65
N GLY A 111 0.35 3.17 5.40
CA GLY A 111 0.87 2.32 4.33
C GLY A 111 0.72 0.84 4.61
N ILE A 112 0.99 0.37 5.85
CA ILE A 112 0.75 -1.05 6.18
C ILE A 112 -0.75 -1.37 6.13
N SER A 113 -1.61 -0.54 6.73
CA SER A 113 -3.06 -0.79 6.74
C SER A 113 -3.63 -0.83 5.32
N GLY A 114 -3.30 0.16 4.48
CA GLY A 114 -3.75 0.21 3.09
C GLY A 114 -3.20 -0.94 2.25
N ALA A 115 -1.90 -1.22 2.34
CA ALA A 115 -1.28 -2.30 1.55
C ALA A 115 -1.74 -3.69 1.98
N LEU A 116 -1.99 -3.92 3.27
CA LEU A 116 -2.54 -5.17 3.77
C LEU A 116 -3.95 -5.42 3.22
N MET A 117 -4.81 -4.39 3.22
CA MET A 117 -6.13 -4.49 2.62
C MET A 117 -6.07 -4.72 1.11
N ALA A 118 -5.15 -4.06 0.41
CA ALA A 118 -4.94 -4.27 -1.03
C ALA A 118 -4.42 -5.67 -1.35
N ILE A 119 -3.64 -6.31 -0.47
CA ILE A 119 -3.17 -7.69 -0.66
C ILE A 119 -4.27 -8.71 -0.35
N ILE A 120 -5.11 -8.48 0.65
CA ILE A 120 -6.15 -9.46 1.05
C ILE A 120 -7.39 -9.35 0.16
N THR A 121 -7.83 -8.13 -0.14
CA THR A 121 -8.99 -7.84 -0.99
C THR A 121 -8.57 -6.92 -2.15
N PRO A 122 -7.78 -7.43 -3.10
CA PRO A 122 -7.25 -6.64 -4.21
C PRO A 122 -8.35 -6.14 -5.14
N GLU A 123 -8.27 -4.85 -5.47
CA GLU A 123 -8.98 -4.27 -6.61
C GLU A 123 -8.06 -4.39 -7.82
N LEU A 124 -8.16 -5.52 -8.52
CA LEU A 124 -7.29 -5.86 -9.65
C LEU A 124 -8.10 -6.64 -10.69
N PHE A 125 -7.99 -6.22 -11.95
CA PHE A 125 -8.67 -6.88 -13.08
C PHE A 125 -7.77 -7.89 -13.79
N LEU A 126 -6.47 -7.60 -13.87
CA LEU A 126 -5.49 -8.38 -14.64
C LEU A 126 -4.70 -9.30 -13.72
N GLY A 127 -4.95 -10.60 -13.84
CA GLY A 127 -4.34 -11.68 -13.09
C GLY A 127 -2.99 -12.13 -13.63
N TYR A 128 -2.43 -13.16 -13.00
CA TYR A 128 -1.18 -13.78 -13.43
C TYR A 128 -1.32 -14.37 -14.85
N PRO A 129 -0.28 -14.30 -15.71
CA PRO A 129 1.05 -13.72 -15.50
C PRO A 129 1.19 -12.27 -16.03
N HIS A 130 0.16 -11.43 -15.93
CA HIS A 130 0.21 -10.09 -16.53
C HIS A 130 1.11 -9.11 -15.76
N PHE A 131 1.72 -8.12 -16.44
CA PHE A 131 2.54 -7.08 -15.82
C PHE A 131 1.85 -6.42 -14.61
N ARG A 132 0.57 -6.04 -14.76
CA ARG A 132 -0.22 -5.40 -13.69
C ARG A 132 -0.37 -6.25 -12.45
N PHE A 133 -0.43 -7.58 -12.58
CA PHE A 133 -0.45 -8.48 -11.43
C PHE A 133 0.84 -8.34 -10.61
N PHE A 134 2.00 -8.47 -11.25
CA PHE A 134 3.29 -8.35 -10.57
C PHE A 134 3.51 -6.94 -10.02
N GLN A 135 3.22 -5.92 -10.82
CA GLN A 135 3.37 -4.52 -10.40
C GLN A 135 2.52 -4.22 -9.17
N PHE A 136 1.25 -4.63 -9.16
CA PHE A 136 0.36 -4.45 -8.02
C PHE A 136 0.90 -5.14 -6.77
N PHE A 137 1.12 -6.46 -6.80
CA PHE A 137 1.50 -7.19 -5.58
C PHE A 137 2.90 -6.82 -5.08
N ILE A 138 3.90 -6.70 -5.95
CA ILE A 138 5.27 -6.36 -5.53
C ILE A 138 5.29 -4.97 -4.88
N THR A 139 4.54 -4.01 -5.41
CA THR A 139 4.45 -2.66 -4.83
C THR A 139 3.91 -2.69 -3.41
N HIS A 140 2.75 -3.34 -3.20
CA HIS A 140 2.12 -3.40 -1.87
C HIS A 140 2.96 -4.20 -0.87
N ILE A 141 3.59 -5.29 -1.31
CA ILE A 141 4.52 -6.08 -0.50
C ILE A 141 5.71 -5.23 -0.06
N LEU A 142 6.31 -4.45 -0.98
CA LEU A 142 7.46 -3.60 -0.67
C LEU A 142 7.10 -2.45 0.26
N ILE A 143 5.89 -1.89 0.20
CA ILE A 143 5.42 -0.90 1.19
C ILE A 143 5.44 -1.51 2.59
N ILE A 144 4.86 -2.70 2.76
CA ILE A 144 4.84 -3.41 4.05
C ILE A 144 6.26 -3.74 4.50
N TRP A 145 7.05 -4.39 3.64
CA TRP A 145 8.42 -4.79 3.96
C TRP A 145 9.31 -3.60 4.30
N THR A 146 9.13 -2.47 3.62
CA THR A 146 9.86 -1.23 3.95
C THR A 146 9.54 -0.77 5.37
N CYS A 147 8.26 -0.74 5.76
CA CYS A 147 7.88 -0.34 7.11
C CYS A 147 8.39 -1.34 8.17
N ILE A 148 8.25 -2.64 7.92
CA ILE A 148 8.75 -3.71 8.80
C ILE A 148 10.28 -3.69 8.91
N TYR A 149 10.99 -3.40 7.82
CA TYR A 149 12.43 -3.21 7.80
C TYR A 149 12.86 -2.08 8.75
N TYR A 150 12.18 -0.93 8.72
CA TYR A 150 12.49 0.16 9.65
C TYR A 150 12.16 -0.18 11.11
N VAL A 151 11.09 -0.94 11.37
CA VAL A 151 10.80 -1.45 12.73
C VAL A 151 11.88 -2.40 13.23
N ILE A 152 12.26 -3.40 12.44
CA ILE A 152 13.12 -4.50 12.89
C ILE A 152 14.61 -4.15 12.81
N VAL A 153 15.04 -3.52 11.71
CA VAL A 153 16.47 -3.28 11.43
C VAL A 153 16.90 -1.91 11.96
N HIS A 154 16.08 -0.88 11.75
CA HIS A 154 16.34 0.47 12.26
C HIS A 154 15.79 0.72 13.67
N GLN A 155 15.03 -0.22 14.23
CA GLN A 155 14.46 -0.11 15.59
C GLN A 155 13.56 1.12 15.76
N TYR A 156 12.85 1.52 14.69
CA TYR A 156 11.88 2.60 14.79
C TYR A 156 10.63 2.11 15.51
N ILE A 157 10.13 2.94 16.43
CA ILE A 157 9.02 2.59 17.31
C ILE A 157 7.81 3.44 16.94
N PRO A 158 6.69 2.83 16.51
CA PRO A 158 5.42 3.51 16.34
C PRO A 158 4.93 4.10 17.66
N THR A 159 4.36 5.30 17.60
CA THR A 159 3.93 6.06 18.80
C THR A 159 2.45 6.44 18.70
N THR A 160 1.82 6.74 19.84
CA THR A 160 0.45 7.28 19.86
C THR A 160 0.36 8.63 19.14
N LYS A 161 1.37 9.49 19.30
CA LYS A 161 1.43 10.77 18.56
C LYS A 161 1.51 10.51 17.06
N GLY A 162 2.32 9.54 16.66
CA GLY A 162 2.39 9.05 15.28
C GLY A 162 1.04 8.59 14.76
N LEU A 163 0.32 7.74 15.49
CA LEU A 163 -1.02 7.28 15.12
C LEU A 163 -1.98 8.44 14.83
N VAL A 164 -2.06 9.40 15.77
CA VAL A 164 -2.94 10.57 15.63
C VAL A 164 -2.51 11.42 14.44
N SER A 165 -1.21 11.69 14.29
CA SER A 165 -0.67 12.43 13.15
C SER A 165 -0.95 11.73 11.81
N SER A 166 -0.81 10.41 11.73
CA SER A 166 -1.12 9.63 10.53
C SER A 166 -2.60 9.66 10.20
N PHE A 167 -3.48 9.66 11.20
CA PHE A 167 -4.93 9.73 11.00
C PHE A 167 -5.37 11.09 10.44
N PHE A 168 -4.84 12.19 10.98
CA PHE A 168 -5.08 13.52 10.41
C PHE A 168 -4.45 13.70 9.03
N PHE A 169 -3.26 13.13 8.81
CA PHE A 169 -2.64 13.14 7.49
C PHE A 169 -3.48 12.38 6.46
N LEU A 170 -4.01 11.21 6.83
CA LEU A 170 -4.94 10.43 6.00
C LEU A 170 -6.17 11.24 5.61
N ASN A 171 -6.80 11.90 6.58
CA ASN A 171 -7.98 12.74 6.32
C ASN A 171 -7.63 13.95 5.45
N GLY A 172 -6.44 14.55 5.62
CA GLY A 172 -5.95 15.61 4.73
C GLY A 172 -5.76 15.12 3.29
N CYS A 173 -5.16 13.95 3.10
CA CYS A 173 -5.06 13.31 1.78
C CYS A 173 -6.43 12.99 1.19
N ALA A 174 -7.36 12.47 1.99
CA ALA A 174 -8.72 12.16 1.57
C ALA A 174 -9.48 13.42 1.13
N ALA A 175 -9.33 14.55 1.85
CA ALA A 175 -9.90 15.82 1.43
C ALA A 175 -9.37 16.28 0.06
N ILE A 176 -8.05 16.23 -0.14
CA ILE A 176 -7.43 16.57 -1.43
C ILE A 176 -7.93 15.63 -2.54
N ALA A 177 -7.99 14.33 -2.29
CA ALA A 177 -8.51 13.34 -3.22
C ALA A 177 -9.98 13.60 -3.56
N TYR A 178 -10.81 13.96 -2.58
CA TYR A 178 -12.23 14.28 -2.77
C TYR A 178 -12.42 15.50 -3.68
N PHE A 179 -11.73 16.62 -3.42
CA PHE A 179 -11.82 17.79 -4.30
C PHE A 179 -11.28 17.49 -5.70
N SER A 180 -10.22 16.68 -5.79
CA SER A 180 -9.68 16.25 -7.08
C SER A 180 -10.69 15.41 -7.85
N ASN A 181 -11.41 14.48 -7.19
CA ASN A 181 -12.47 13.69 -7.80
C ASN A 181 -13.60 14.55 -8.38
N ILE A 182 -13.97 15.65 -7.72
CA ILE A 182 -14.99 16.57 -8.26
C ILE A 182 -14.50 17.22 -9.56
N ILE A 183 -13.24 17.66 -9.60
CA ILE A 183 -12.65 18.35 -10.75
C ILE A 183 -12.43 17.38 -11.92
N THR A 184 -11.86 16.21 -11.65
CA THR A 184 -11.46 15.23 -12.67
C THR A 184 -12.57 14.24 -13.01
N ARG A 185 -13.70 14.28 -12.30
CA ARG A 185 -14.75 13.25 -12.31
C ARG A 185 -14.21 11.85 -11.99
N GLY A 186 -13.21 11.80 -11.12
CA GLY A 186 -12.49 10.59 -10.72
C GLY A 186 -13.00 9.89 -9.49
N ASN A 187 -12.25 8.86 -9.08
CA ASN A 187 -12.55 8.04 -7.90
C ASN A 187 -11.29 7.65 -7.12
N TYR A 188 -10.47 8.64 -6.78
CA TYR A 188 -9.36 8.51 -5.85
C TYR A 188 -9.84 8.09 -4.46
N MET A 189 -9.11 7.15 -3.86
CA MET A 189 -9.36 6.57 -2.54
C MET A 189 -10.77 5.97 -2.40
N PHE A 190 -11.45 5.69 -3.52
CA PHE A 190 -12.84 5.24 -3.55
C PHE A 190 -13.80 6.17 -2.79
N LEU A 191 -13.59 7.49 -2.89
CA LEU A 191 -14.41 8.50 -2.20
C LEU A 191 -15.65 8.94 -3.00
N SER A 192 -15.76 8.55 -4.27
CA SER A 192 -16.93 8.88 -5.12
C SER A 192 -17.89 7.69 -5.22
N TYR A 193 -17.37 6.48 -5.36
CA TYR A 193 -18.15 5.25 -5.42
C TYR A 193 -17.28 4.02 -5.07
N LYS A 194 -17.92 2.91 -4.72
CA LYS A 194 -17.23 1.64 -4.42
C LYS A 194 -16.65 0.99 -5.69
N PRO A 195 -15.55 0.24 -5.59
CA PRO A 195 -15.04 -0.54 -6.72
C PRO A 195 -16.07 -1.58 -7.19
N ILE A 196 -16.04 -1.89 -8.48
CA ILE A 196 -17.06 -2.70 -9.15
C ILE A 196 -16.87 -4.22 -8.89
N ASN A 197 -15.63 -4.66 -8.62
CA ASN A 197 -15.25 -6.08 -8.63
C ASN A 197 -15.47 -6.87 -7.34
N GLY A 198 -16.36 -6.43 -6.46
CA GLY A 198 -16.51 -7.05 -5.16
C GLY A 198 -15.32 -6.73 -4.24
N SER A 199 -15.57 -6.11 -3.10
CA SER A 199 -14.50 -5.85 -2.12
C SER A 199 -15.03 -5.82 -0.70
N LEU A 200 -14.13 -5.69 0.28
CA LEU A 200 -14.54 -5.47 1.68
C LEU A 200 -15.50 -4.27 1.82
N LEU A 201 -15.39 -3.28 0.92
CA LEU A 201 -16.26 -2.09 0.91
C LEU A 201 -17.73 -2.43 0.70
N ASP A 202 -18.07 -3.57 0.09
CA ASP A 202 -19.47 -3.93 -0.14
C ASP A 202 -20.22 -4.14 1.18
N TYR A 203 -19.53 -4.62 2.20
CA TYR A 203 -20.06 -4.83 3.55
C TYR A 203 -20.12 -3.54 4.38
N PHE A 204 -19.59 -2.41 3.89
CA PHE A 204 -19.44 -1.18 4.66
C PHE A 204 -20.64 -0.20 4.56
N GLY A 205 -21.74 -0.62 3.94
CA GLY A 205 -22.97 0.18 3.79
C GLY A 205 -23.00 1.06 2.52
N PRO A 206 -24.09 1.80 2.26
CA PRO A 206 -24.22 2.60 1.04
C PRO A 206 -23.35 3.87 1.04
N TYR A 207 -23.16 4.46 -0.14
CA TYR A 207 -22.57 5.80 -0.26
C TYR A 207 -23.49 6.86 0.37
N PRO A 208 -22.96 7.89 1.08
CA PRO A 208 -21.56 8.12 1.45
C PRO A 208 -21.14 7.47 2.78
N TYR A 209 -22.04 6.75 3.46
CA TYR A 209 -21.82 6.24 4.82
C TYR A 209 -20.66 5.25 4.94
N TYR A 210 -20.32 4.49 3.89
CA TYR A 210 -19.16 3.60 3.93
C TYR A 210 -17.82 4.34 4.13
N ILE A 211 -17.77 5.65 3.85
CA ILE A 211 -16.58 6.46 4.12
C ILE A 211 -16.32 6.52 5.64
N LEU A 212 -17.37 6.62 6.46
CA LEU A 212 -17.25 6.54 7.91
C LEU A 212 -16.79 5.15 8.36
N SER A 213 -17.27 4.09 7.69
CA SER A 213 -16.81 2.72 7.93
C SER A 213 -15.33 2.55 7.57
N LEU A 214 -14.84 3.21 6.51
CA LEU A 214 -13.42 3.23 6.16
C LEU A 214 -12.56 3.95 7.21
N GLU A 215 -13.01 5.10 7.70
CA GLU A 215 -12.34 5.82 8.79
C GLU A 215 -12.26 4.98 10.06
N ALA A 216 -13.36 4.30 10.42
CA ALA A 216 -13.39 3.39 11.56
C ALA A 216 -12.42 2.20 11.35
N ALA A 217 -12.43 1.58 10.17
CA ALA A 217 -11.52 0.49 9.82
C ALA A 217 -10.05 0.93 9.89
N ALA A 218 -9.72 2.11 9.34
CA ALA A 218 -8.38 2.69 9.41
C ALA A 218 -7.94 2.90 10.87
N LEU A 219 -8.79 3.48 11.71
CA LEU A 219 -8.49 3.70 13.12
C LEU A 219 -8.29 2.39 13.89
N ILE A 220 -9.14 1.39 13.66
CA ILE A 220 -9.00 0.05 14.28
C ILE A 220 -7.66 -0.56 13.88
N LEU A 221 -7.32 -0.56 12.59
CA LEU A 221 -6.05 -1.10 12.10
C LEU A 221 -4.85 -0.34 12.67
N PHE A 222 -4.92 0.98 12.78
CA PHE A 222 -3.84 1.78 13.36
C PHE A 222 -3.62 1.43 14.83
N ILE A 223 -4.70 1.25 15.59
CA ILE A 223 -4.63 0.79 16.99
C ILE A 223 -3.98 -0.59 17.04
N LEU A 224 -4.43 -1.54 16.22
CA LEU A 224 -3.87 -2.89 16.16
C LEU A 224 -2.37 -2.89 15.86
N LEU A 225 -1.91 -2.05 14.93
CA LEU A 225 -0.49 -1.88 14.62
C LEU A 225 0.31 -1.29 15.79
N LEU A 226 -0.29 -0.42 16.61
CA LEU A 226 0.36 0.17 17.79
C LEU A 226 0.41 -0.78 18.99
N LEU A 227 -0.55 -1.70 19.14
CA LEU A 227 -0.72 -2.55 20.31
C LEU A 227 0.56 -3.32 20.73
N PRO A 228 1.30 -4.02 19.84
CA PRO A 228 2.48 -4.78 20.23
C PRO A 228 3.55 -3.95 20.94
N PHE A 229 3.68 -2.68 20.56
CA PHE A 229 4.67 -1.76 21.13
C PHE A 229 4.24 -1.21 22.50
N LYS A 230 2.94 -1.02 22.71
CA LYS A 230 2.39 -0.59 24.01
C LYS A 230 2.44 -1.71 25.05
N LEU A 231 2.13 -2.94 24.65
CA LEU A 231 2.16 -4.11 25.53
C LEU A 231 3.59 -4.43 25.99
N LYS A 232 4.58 -4.30 25.10
CA LYS A 232 6.00 -4.52 25.46
C LYS A 232 6.51 -3.49 26.47
N LYS A 233 6.09 -2.22 26.37
CA LYS A 233 6.52 -1.16 27.31
C LYS A 233 6.00 -1.39 28.73
N LYS A 234 4.78 -1.93 28.89
CA LYS A 234 4.19 -2.24 30.21
C LYS A 234 4.85 -3.43 30.93
N ARG A 235 5.63 -4.26 30.23
CA ARG A 235 6.28 -5.44 30.80
C ARG A 235 7.61 -5.14 31.52
N TYR A 236 8.10 -3.91 31.44
CA TYR A 236 9.36 -3.45 32.04
C TYR A 236 9.16 -2.27 33.01
N LEU A 237 7.91 -1.95 33.35
CA LEU A 237 7.51 -0.99 34.38
C LEU A 237 6.75 -1.76 35.45
#